data_AF-A0A8C9HBP8-F1
#
_entry.id   AF-A0A8C9HBP8-F1
#
_cell.length_a   1.000
_cell.length_b   1.000
_cell.length_c   1.000
_cell.angle_alpha   90.00
_cell.angle_beta   90.00
_cell.angle_gamma   90.00
#
_symmetry.space_group_name_H-M   'P 1'
#
loop_
_entity.id
_entity.type
_entity.pdbx_description
1 polymer ?
#
loop_
_entity_poly.entity_id
_entity_poly.type
_entity_poly.pdbx_seq_one_letter_code
_entity_poly.pdbx_strand_id
1 'polypeptide(L)'
;MQPEVEPMCSSTMGSLTMHREAGALLMDLETPEEMQARSLGRPIKSSKQYLRQVIAEYEALDRELPCIRKFPTPPAAQPLCLCMETLPEEDFTHLEVLQALEAQLPGATESGRVSSIRFENMNVICGTAGRRNRWLIAVTDFQTRSRLLRSGLSPRGLAHQLVRHDDLLLGDYRLHLRRSLVRRRMLEALGAEPNEEA
;
A
#
# COMPACT_ATOMS: atom_id res chain seq x y z
N MET A 1 55.75 1.16 31.51
CA MET A 1 54.90 1.68 32.60
C MET A 1 53.44 1.41 32.21
N GLN A 2 52.95 0.22 32.53
CA GLN A 2 51.51 -0.11 32.67
C GLN A 2 51.03 0.35 34.06
N PRO A 3 49.73 0.26 34.48
CA PRO A 3 48.57 -0.49 33.93
C PRO A 3 47.29 0.38 33.77
N GLU A 4 46.25 0.04 32.98
CA GLU A 4 45.25 -1.07 33.05
C GLU A 4 44.31 -0.95 34.27
N VAL A 5 42.98 -0.93 34.05
CA VAL A 5 41.88 -1.60 34.81
C VAL A 5 40.49 -1.11 34.32
N GLU A 6 39.71 -2.05 33.77
CA GLU A 6 38.25 -2.21 33.86
C GLU A 6 38.03 -3.66 34.39
N PRO A 7 36.82 -4.16 34.70
CA PRO A 7 35.58 -3.58 35.22
C PRO A 7 34.97 -4.49 36.35
N MET A 8 33.68 -4.27 36.68
CA MET A 8 32.67 -5.19 37.26
C MET A 8 32.03 -4.74 38.58
N CYS A 9 30.69 -4.77 38.62
CA CYS A 9 29.93 -5.72 39.46
C CYS A 9 28.41 -5.60 39.21
N SER A 10 27.80 -6.72 38.81
CA SER A 10 26.38 -7.04 39.01
C SER A 10 26.27 -8.05 40.15
N SER A 11 25.23 -7.99 41.00
CA SER A 11 24.40 -9.17 41.33
C SER A 11 23.26 -8.90 42.33
N THR A 12 22.15 -9.50 41.95
CA THR A 12 20.85 -9.82 42.55
C THR A 12 20.87 -10.59 43.89
N MET A 13 19.87 -10.39 44.77
CA MET A 13 18.95 -11.41 45.37
C MET A 13 18.43 -11.03 46.78
N GLY A 14 17.14 -11.30 47.04
CA GLY A 14 16.59 -11.41 48.41
C GLY A 14 15.08 -11.12 48.55
N SER A 15 14.25 -12.17 48.55
CA SER A 15 12.80 -12.19 48.87
C SER A 15 12.56 -12.75 50.29
N LEU A 16 11.37 -12.52 50.88
CA LEU A 16 10.58 -13.33 51.88
C LEU A 16 9.65 -12.38 52.70
N THR A 17 8.35 -12.22 52.44
CA THR A 17 7.15 -13.00 52.87
C THR A 17 6.89 -13.17 54.39
N MET A 18 5.78 -12.62 54.91
CA MET A 18 4.57 -13.33 55.44
C MET A 18 3.80 -12.63 56.59
N HIS A 19 2.47 -12.82 56.57
CA HIS A 19 1.47 -12.81 57.66
C HIS A 19 0.95 -11.47 58.25
N ARG A 20 -0.32 -11.30 58.69
CA ARG A 20 -1.69 -11.84 58.49
C ARG A 20 -2.48 -11.30 59.68
N GLU A 21 -3.55 -10.54 59.49
CA GLU A 21 -4.69 -10.63 60.43
C GLU A 21 -6.01 -10.16 59.80
N ALA A 22 -7.03 -10.95 60.10
CA ALA A 22 -8.40 -10.89 59.60
C ALA A 22 -9.32 -10.56 60.78
N GLY A 23 -10.45 -9.90 60.52
CA GLY A 23 -11.48 -9.70 61.53
C GLY A 23 -12.65 -8.88 60.99
N ALA A 24 -13.60 -9.57 60.37
CA ALA A 24 -14.84 -9.04 59.81
C ALA A 24 -15.88 -8.72 60.90
N LEU A 25 -16.73 -7.72 60.66
CA LEU A 25 -18.13 -7.77 61.07
C LEU A 25 -19.04 -7.23 59.94
N LEU A 26 -19.96 -8.10 59.56
CA LEU A 26 -21.02 -7.99 58.55
C LEU A 26 -22.20 -7.15 59.03
N MET A 27 -22.94 -6.59 58.06
CA MET A 27 -24.41 -6.49 57.90
C MET A 27 -24.72 -5.20 57.11
N ASP A 28 -24.79 -5.24 55.78
CA ASP A 28 -25.87 -5.76 54.92
C ASP A 28 -27.12 -4.86 54.90
N LEU A 29 -27.37 -4.20 53.76
CA LEU A 29 -28.71 -3.91 53.28
C LEU A 29 -28.66 -3.81 51.76
N GLU A 30 -29.25 -4.82 51.13
CA GLU A 30 -29.49 -5.01 49.72
C GLU A 30 -30.19 -3.80 49.08
N THR A 31 -29.68 -3.35 47.93
CA THR A 31 -30.53 -2.80 46.86
C THR A 31 -30.18 -3.51 45.55
N PRO A 32 -31.10 -4.29 44.98
CA PRO A 32 -30.87 -5.02 43.74
C PRO A 32 -31.24 -4.13 42.56
N GLU A 33 -30.25 -3.45 41.96
CA GLU A 33 -30.36 -2.95 40.58
C GLU A 33 -29.04 -3.19 39.85
N GLU A 34 -28.60 -4.45 39.86
CA GLU A 34 -27.76 -4.97 38.80
C GLU A 34 -28.59 -5.13 37.52
N MET A 35 -27.93 -4.95 36.38
CA MET A 35 -28.38 -5.30 35.02
C MET A 35 -29.35 -4.34 34.31
N GLN A 36 -28.92 -3.11 34.00
CA GLN A 36 -29.38 -2.44 32.77
C GLN A 36 -28.53 -1.24 32.34
N ALA A 37 -27.28 -1.48 31.92
CA ALA A 37 -26.55 -0.49 31.10
C ALA A 37 -25.41 -1.07 30.23
N ARG A 38 -25.32 -2.39 30.07
CA ARG A 38 -24.36 -3.03 29.13
C ARG A 38 -25.00 -3.29 27.76
N SER A 39 -25.63 -2.27 27.22
CA SER A 39 -25.88 -2.14 25.79
C SER A 39 -25.94 -0.66 25.46
N LEU A 40 -24.77 0.00 25.47
CA LEU A 40 -24.58 1.19 24.64
C LEU A 40 -24.72 0.73 23.19
N GLY A 41 -25.97 0.63 22.76
CA GLY A 41 -26.37 0.27 21.42
C GLY A 41 -25.68 1.23 20.48
N ARG A 42 -24.83 0.69 19.60
CA ARG A 42 -24.59 1.37 18.33
C ARG A 42 -25.98 1.69 17.78
N PRO A 43 -26.27 2.95 17.43
CA PRO A 43 -27.52 3.27 16.76
C PRO A 43 -27.61 2.36 15.53
N ILE A 44 -28.59 1.47 15.52
CA ILE A 44 -28.97 0.72 14.32
C ILE A 44 -29.49 1.81 13.39
N LYS A 45 -28.61 2.33 12.51
CA LYS A 45 -28.99 3.36 11.54
C LYS A 45 -30.19 2.81 10.78
N SER A 46 -31.26 3.60 10.67
CA SER A 46 -32.37 3.24 9.79
C SER A 46 -31.79 2.90 8.41
N SER A 47 -32.35 1.91 7.71
CA SER A 47 -31.87 1.45 6.40
C SER A 47 -31.62 2.64 5.44
N LYS A 48 -32.49 3.65 5.47
CA LYS A 48 -32.36 4.91 4.72
C LYS A 48 -31.14 5.76 5.11
N GLN A 49 -30.81 5.84 6.40
CA GLN A 49 -29.62 6.58 6.87
C GLN A 49 -28.33 5.84 6.52
N TYR A 50 -28.33 4.50 6.61
CA TYR A 50 -27.21 3.68 6.18
C TYR A 50 -26.94 3.85 4.67
N LEU A 51 -27.98 3.75 3.83
CA LEU A 51 -27.87 3.96 2.39
C LEU A 51 -27.28 5.33 2.04
N ARG A 52 -27.76 6.41 2.66
CA ARG A 52 -27.21 7.76 2.46
C ARG A 52 -25.72 7.85 2.79
N GLN A 53 -25.29 7.19 3.87
CA GLN A 53 -23.89 7.18 4.25
C GLN A 53 -23.03 6.46 3.21
N VAL A 54 -23.48 5.30 2.72
CA VAL A 54 -22.72 4.50 1.74
C VAL A 54 -22.62 5.22 0.40
N ILE A 55 -23.69 5.88 -0.05
CA ILE A 55 -23.67 6.72 -1.26
C ILE A 55 -22.68 7.87 -1.09
N ALA A 56 -22.71 8.58 0.04
CA ALA A 56 -21.77 9.67 0.30
C ALA A 56 -20.31 9.20 0.32
N GLU A 57 -20.03 8.01 0.88
CA GLU A 57 -18.70 7.40 0.84
C GLU A 57 -18.26 7.06 -0.58
N TYR A 58 -19.17 6.53 -1.41
CA TYR A 58 -18.90 6.23 -2.82
C TYR A 58 -18.62 7.50 -3.64
N GLU A 59 -19.42 8.55 -3.45
CA GLU A 59 -19.25 9.83 -4.12
C GLU A 59 -17.94 10.52 -3.69
N ALA A 60 -17.62 10.51 -2.40
CA ALA A 60 -16.36 11.03 -1.89
C ALA A 60 -15.16 10.30 -2.54
N LEU A 61 -15.23 8.96 -2.59
CA LEU A 61 -14.17 8.15 -3.20
C LEU A 61 -14.05 8.39 -4.71
N ASP A 62 -15.16 8.63 -5.41
CA ASP A 62 -15.15 8.95 -6.85
C ASP A 62 -14.48 10.30 -7.13
N ARG A 63 -14.73 11.28 -6.25
CA ARG A 63 -14.08 12.60 -6.34
C ARG A 63 -12.59 12.53 -6.00
N GLU A 64 -12.20 11.74 -5.01
CA GLU A 64 -10.78 11.57 -4.62
C GLU A 64 -9.98 10.79 -5.67
N LEU A 65 -10.58 9.77 -6.29
CA LEU A 65 -9.91 8.83 -7.16
C LEU A 65 -10.68 8.65 -8.47
N PRO A 66 -10.84 9.71 -9.28
CA PRO A 66 -11.48 9.57 -10.58
C PRO A 66 -10.62 8.61 -11.41
N CYS A 67 -11.29 7.64 -12.03
CA CYS A 67 -10.71 6.79 -13.07
C CYS A 67 -9.38 6.14 -12.63
N ILE A 68 -9.50 5.03 -11.92
CA ILE A 68 -8.37 4.17 -11.51
C ILE A 68 -8.24 2.97 -12.44
N ARG A 69 -7.03 2.40 -12.52
CA ARG A 69 -6.80 1.12 -13.22
C ARG A 69 -7.71 0.04 -12.64
N LYS A 70 -8.41 -0.68 -13.51
CA LYS A 70 -9.26 -1.81 -13.13
C LYS A 70 -8.47 -3.10 -13.23
N PHE A 71 -8.74 -4.03 -12.32
CA PHE A 71 -8.06 -5.32 -12.26
C PHE A 71 -9.12 -6.43 -12.25
N PRO A 72 -9.18 -7.28 -13.29
CA PRO A 72 -10.09 -8.45 -13.26
C PRO A 72 -9.60 -9.50 -12.25
N THR A 73 -8.29 -9.65 -12.12
CA THR A 73 -7.62 -10.56 -11.19
C THR A 73 -6.46 -9.85 -10.49
N PRO A 74 -5.96 -10.37 -9.36
CA PRO A 74 -4.76 -9.83 -8.72
C PRO A 74 -3.58 -9.77 -9.71
N PRO A 75 -2.82 -8.67 -9.76
CA PRO A 75 -1.69 -8.54 -10.66
C PRO A 75 -0.59 -9.56 -10.35
N ALA A 76 0.01 -10.13 -11.39
CA ALA A 76 1.17 -11.02 -11.24
C ALA A 76 2.42 -10.23 -10.84
N ALA A 77 3.23 -10.81 -9.95
CA ALA A 77 4.49 -10.21 -9.52
C ALA A 77 5.52 -10.17 -10.64
N GLN A 78 6.23 -9.05 -10.76
CA GLN A 78 7.28 -8.81 -11.75
C GLN A 78 8.53 -8.24 -11.04
N PRO A 79 9.25 -9.06 -10.25
CA PRO A 79 10.31 -8.58 -9.37
C PRO A 79 11.53 -8.00 -10.12
N LEU A 80 11.71 -8.34 -11.39
CA LEU A 80 12.77 -7.82 -12.26
C LEU A 80 12.29 -6.69 -13.20
N CYS A 81 11.10 -6.15 -12.95
CA CYS A 81 10.55 -5.02 -13.70
C CYS A 81 10.68 -3.73 -12.89
N LEU A 82 11.23 -2.70 -13.53
CA LEU A 82 11.39 -1.36 -13.00
C LEU A 82 10.43 -0.41 -13.71
N CYS A 83 10.06 0.67 -13.04
CA CYS A 83 9.19 1.69 -13.58
C CYS A 83 9.82 3.07 -13.43
N MET A 84 9.76 3.85 -14.51
CA MET A 84 10.01 5.28 -14.54
C MET A 84 8.67 5.98 -14.73
N GLU A 85 8.24 6.80 -13.78
CA GLU A 85 7.06 7.64 -13.96
C GLU A 85 7.44 8.94 -14.65
N THR A 86 6.67 9.37 -15.64
CA THR A 86 6.90 10.60 -16.39
C THR A 86 5.65 11.46 -16.39
N LEU A 87 5.82 12.77 -16.46
CA LEU A 87 4.72 13.70 -16.64
C LEU A 87 4.04 13.45 -18.02
N PRO A 88 2.73 13.76 -18.16
CA PRO A 88 2.04 13.62 -19.44
C PRO A 88 2.70 14.38 -20.60
N GLU A 89 3.35 15.51 -20.30
CA GLU A 89 4.04 16.37 -21.26
C GLU A 89 5.41 15.82 -21.68
N GLU A 90 5.96 14.88 -20.92
CA GLU A 90 7.24 14.23 -21.20
C GLU A 90 7.05 13.11 -22.22
N ASP A 91 7.21 13.47 -23.49
CA ASP A 91 6.99 12.65 -24.67
C ASP A 91 8.20 11.80 -25.08
N PHE A 92 8.84 11.12 -24.11
CA PHE A 92 10.04 10.34 -24.43
C PHE A 92 9.77 9.27 -25.49
N THR A 93 10.73 9.04 -26.38
CA THR A 93 10.67 7.93 -27.33
C THR A 93 11.36 6.69 -26.78
N HIS A 94 11.04 5.50 -27.33
CA HIS A 94 11.75 4.27 -26.97
C HIS A 94 13.27 4.39 -27.18
N LEU A 95 13.68 5.10 -28.24
CA LEU A 95 15.10 5.33 -28.54
C LEU A 95 15.78 6.16 -27.45
N GLU A 96 15.15 7.24 -26.97
CA GLU A 96 15.70 8.09 -25.93
C GLU A 96 15.84 7.35 -24.59
N VAL A 97 14.86 6.51 -24.25
CA VAL A 97 14.92 5.67 -23.05
C VAL A 97 16.02 4.61 -23.19
N LEU A 98 16.17 4.03 -24.39
CA LEU A 98 17.24 3.07 -24.67
C LEU A 98 18.62 3.71 -24.59
N GLN A 99 18.81 4.91 -25.14
CA GLN A 99 20.06 5.67 -25.03
C GLN A 99 20.39 6.00 -23.58
N ALA A 100 19.40 6.38 -22.78
CA ALA A 100 19.59 6.63 -21.34
C ALA A 100 20.01 5.34 -20.60
N LEU A 101 19.40 4.20 -20.95
CA LEU A 101 19.77 2.89 -20.39
C LEU A 101 21.20 2.51 -20.76
N GLU A 102 21.58 2.68 -22.03
CA GLU A 102 22.91 2.37 -22.53
C GLU A 102 23.99 3.24 -21.85
N ALA A 103 23.69 4.53 -21.60
CA ALA A 103 24.57 5.41 -20.84
C ALA A 103 24.77 4.94 -19.38
N GLN A 104 23.73 4.40 -18.74
CA GLN A 104 23.82 3.89 -17.36
C GLN A 104 24.42 2.49 -17.28
N LEU A 105 24.17 1.66 -18.30
CA LEU A 105 24.56 0.26 -18.39
C LEU A 105 25.10 -0.05 -19.79
N PRO A 106 26.36 0.30 -20.10
CA PRO A 106 26.95 0.01 -21.40
C PRO A 106 26.89 -1.48 -21.74
N GLY A 107 26.48 -1.79 -22.96
CA GLY A 107 26.26 -3.11 -23.54
C GLY A 107 25.09 -3.88 -22.95
N ALA A 108 24.17 -3.27 -22.17
CA ALA A 108 23.14 -4.03 -21.46
C ALA A 108 22.06 -4.62 -22.37
N THR A 109 21.79 -3.97 -23.49
CA THR A 109 20.86 -4.46 -24.51
C THR A 109 21.48 -5.65 -25.26
N GLU A 110 22.70 -5.50 -25.77
CA GLU A 110 23.44 -6.55 -26.48
C GLU A 110 23.73 -7.78 -25.62
N SER A 111 24.09 -7.56 -24.35
CA SER A 111 24.33 -8.65 -23.39
C SER A 111 23.05 -9.30 -22.84
N GLY A 112 21.86 -8.82 -23.23
CA GLY A 112 20.57 -9.35 -22.75
C GLY A 112 20.28 -9.07 -21.26
N ARG A 113 20.96 -8.11 -20.64
CA ARG A 113 20.68 -7.67 -19.27
C ARG A 113 19.38 -6.87 -19.16
N VAL A 114 19.00 -6.17 -20.23
CA VAL A 114 17.67 -5.56 -20.41
C VAL A 114 16.90 -6.42 -21.38
N SER A 115 15.77 -6.98 -20.95
CA SER A 115 14.95 -7.90 -21.75
C SER A 115 13.81 -7.21 -22.49
N SER A 116 13.25 -6.13 -21.95
CA SER A 116 12.23 -5.34 -22.65
C SER A 116 12.09 -3.93 -22.10
N ILE A 117 11.60 -3.03 -22.94
CA ILE A 117 11.15 -1.69 -22.58
C ILE A 117 9.72 -1.52 -23.11
N ARG A 118 8.81 -1.02 -22.28
CA ARG A 118 7.40 -0.81 -22.66
C ARG A 118 6.90 0.52 -22.12
N PHE A 119 6.04 1.17 -22.89
CA PHE A 119 5.33 2.37 -22.45
C PHE A 119 3.89 2.04 -22.07
N GLU A 120 3.47 2.45 -20.87
CA GLU A 120 2.09 2.42 -20.40
C GLU A 120 1.54 3.85 -20.35
N ASN A 121 0.57 4.13 -21.23
CA ASN A 121 -0.21 5.35 -21.17
C ASN A 121 -1.28 5.21 -20.08
N MET A 122 -1.03 5.79 -18.91
CA MET A 122 -1.92 5.65 -17.76
C MET A 122 -3.25 6.36 -17.94
N ASN A 123 -3.27 7.43 -18.74
CA ASN A 123 -4.49 8.16 -19.10
C ASN A 123 -5.43 7.29 -19.91
N VAL A 124 -4.90 6.54 -20.88
CA VAL A 124 -5.68 5.55 -21.67
C VAL A 124 -6.12 4.38 -20.80
N ILE A 125 -5.20 3.79 -20.02
CA ILE A 125 -5.50 2.62 -19.17
C ILE A 125 -6.60 2.94 -18.15
N CYS A 126 -6.56 4.15 -17.58
CA CYS A 126 -7.52 4.55 -16.55
C CYS A 126 -8.77 5.22 -17.13
N GLY A 127 -8.74 5.69 -18.38
CA GLY A 127 -9.81 6.49 -18.98
C GLY A 127 -9.90 7.90 -18.37
N THR A 128 -8.77 8.58 -18.19
CA THR A 128 -8.69 9.93 -17.59
C THR A 128 -7.52 10.74 -18.16
N ALA A 129 -7.34 11.97 -17.70
CA ALA A 129 -6.22 12.84 -18.04
C ALA A 129 -5.40 13.19 -16.79
N GLY A 130 -4.16 13.65 -16.98
CA GLY A 130 -3.30 14.13 -15.90
C GLY A 130 -2.63 13.04 -15.05
N ARG A 131 -2.77 11.75 -15.39
CA ARG A 131 -1.99 10.66 -14.79
C ARG A 131 -0.58 10.66 -15.38
N ARG A 132 0.42 10.45 -14.54
CA ARG A 132 1.79 10.17 -14.97
C ARG A 132 1.83 8.91 -15.81
N ASN A 133 2.51 8.96 -16.94
CA ASN A 133 2.75 7.77 -17.77
C ASN A 133 3.89 6.94 -17.16
N ARG A 134 4.01 5.70 -17.61
CA ARG A 134 4.99 4.76 -17.04
C ARG A 134 5.82 4.11 -18.13
N TRP A 135 7.13 4.14 -17.97
CA TRP A 135 8.06 3.33 -18.74
C TRP A 135 8.48 2.12 -17.91
N LEU A 136 8.14 0.93 -18.39
CA LEU A 136 8.50 -0.34 -17.78
C LEU A 136 9.76 -0.87 -18.42
N ILE A 137 10.73 -1.24 -17.57
CA ILE A 137 12.02 -1.77 -17.98
C ILE A 137 12.21 -3.12 -17.30
N ALA A 138 12.17 -4.19 -18.09
CA ALA A 138 12.45 -5.53 -17.59
C ALA A 138 13.93 -5.84 -17.73
N VAL A 139 14.54 -6.34 -16.65
CA VAL A 139 15.92 -6.80 -16.63
C VAL A 139 15.97 -8.30 -16.35
N THR A 140 17.13 -8.92 -16.53
CA THR A 140 17.29 -10.38 -16.33
C THR A 140 17.88 -10.77 -14.98
N ASP A 141 18.44 -9.82 -14.23
CA ASP A 141 19.09 -10.10 -12.96
C ASP A 141 18.91 -9.00 -11.90
N PHE A 142 19.01 -9.40 -10.62
CA PHE A 142 18.81 -8.51 -9.49
C PHE A 142 19.93 -7.48 -9.32
N GLN A 143 21.13 -7.73 -9.83
CA GLN A 143 22.26 -6.80 -9.73
C GLN A 143 22.02 -5.61 -10.66
N THR A 144 21.65 -5.86 -11.91
CA THR A 144 21.25 -4.84 -12.90
C THR A 144 20.05 -4.05 -12.37
N ARG A 145 19.03 -4.74 -11.83
CA ARG A 145 17.88 -4.09 -11.21
C ARG A 145 18.31 -3.13 -10.09
N SER A 146 19.14 -3.61 -9.16
CA SER A 146 19.57 -2.84 -8.00
C SER A 146 20.46 -1.67 -8.37
N ARG A 147 21.26 -1.80 -9.44
CA ARG A 147 22.05 -0.70 -10.00
C ARG A 147 21.14 0.41 -10.53
N LEU A 148 20.15 0.06 -11.36
CA LEU A 148 19.19 1.00 -11.92
C LEU A 148 18.32 1.69 -10.86
N LEU A 149 17.91 0.96 -9.81
CA LEU A 149 17.21 1.57 -8.66
C LEU A 149 18.04 2.64 -7.95
N ARG A 150 19.38 2.52 -7.95
CA ARG A 150 20.26 3.51 -7.33
C ARG A 150 20.63 4.66 -8.27
N SER A 151 20.84 4.37 -9.56
CA SER A 151 21.29 5.37 -10.53
C SER A 151 20.16 6.18 -11.16
N GLY A 152 18.95 5.62 -11.22
CA GLY A 152 17.87 6.16 -12.05
C GLY A 152 18.21 6.12 -13.54
N LEU A 153 17.48 6.90 -14.33
CA LEU A 153 17.70 7.13 -15.76
C LEU A 153 17.60 8.62 -16.09
N SER A 154 18.31 9.05 -17.13
CA SER A 154 18.27 10.45 -17.57
C SER A 154 18.02 10.62 -19.07
N PRO A 155 16.84 10.28 -19.60
CA PRO A 155 16.50 10.53 -21.00
C PRO A 155 16.52 12.03 -21.28
N ARG A 156 17.14 12.45 -22.40
CA ARG A 156 17.36 13.87 -22.75
C ARG A 156 18.07 14.67 -21.62
N GLY A 157 18.80 14.00 -20.73
CA GLY A 157 19.48 14.62 -19.58
C GLY A 157 18.56 14.91 -18.38
N LEU A 158 17.26 14.58 -18.46
CA LEU A 158 16.29 14.79 -17.38
C LEU A 158 16.31 13.61 -16.42
N ALA A 159 16.79 13.82 -15.20
CA ALA A 159 16.94 12.76 -14.21
C ALA A 159 15.60 12.25 -13.67
N HIS A 160 15.39 10.94 -13.74
CA HIS A 160 14.22 10.24 -13.25
C HIS A 160 14.63 9.10 -12.32
N GLN A 161 13.99 9.06 -11.15
CA GLN A 161 14.14 7.95 -10.23
C GLN A 161 13.39 6.72 -10.74
N LEU A 162 14.03 5.57 -10.67
CA LEU A 162 13.38 4.29 -10.93
C LEU A 162 12.83 3.69 -9.64
N VAL A 163 11.66 3.08 -9.74
CA VAL A 163 11.04 2.32 -8.64
C VAL A 163 10.72 0.91 -9.10
N ARG A 164 10.43 0.01 -8.16
CA ARG A 164 9.98 -1.34 -8.51
C ARG A 164 8.58 -1.25 -9.11
N HIS A 165 8.35 -1.93 -10.23
CA HIS A 165 7.04 -1.94 -10.86
C HIS A 165 5.95 -2.47 -9.93
N ASP A 166 6.26 -3.54 -9.17
CA ASP A 166 5.34 -4.17 -8.23
C ASP A 166 4.83 -3.20 -7.15
N ASP A 167 5.63 -2.23 -6.70
CA ASP A 167 5.22 -1.27 -5.69
C ASP A 167 4.11 -0.34 -6.21
N LEU A 168 4.28 0.17 -7.45
CA LEU A 168 3.29 1.01 -8.10
C LEU A 168 2.03 0.21 -8.45
N LEU A 169 2.22 -0.99 -9.00
CA LEU A 169 1.11 -1.85 -9.42
C LEU A 169 0.27 -2.31 -8.22
N LEU A 170 0.91 -2.61 -7.08
CA LEU A 170 0.23 -2.92 -5.83
C LEU A 170 -0.51 -1.70 -5.27
N GLY A 171 0.06 -0.50 -5.41
CA GLY A 171 -0.62 0.76 -5.10
C GLY A 171 -1.92 0.91 -5.88
N ASP A 172 -1.85 0.75 -7.21
CA ASP A 172 -3.02 0.80 -8.09
C ASP A 172 -4.06 -0.27 -7.70
N TYR A 173 -3.61 -1.50 -7.43
CA TYR A 173 -4.49 -2.61 -7.05
C TYR A 173 -5.20 -2.38 -5.71
N ARG A 174 -4.52 -1.79 -4.72
CA ARG A 174 -5.15 -1.41 -3.44
C ARG A 174 -6.25 -0.37 -3.64
N LEU A 175 -6.03 0.62 -4.50
CA LEU A 175 -7.05 1.61 -4.84
C LEU A 175 -8.24 0.93 -5.54
N HIS A 176 -7.97 0.00 -6.46
CA HIS A 176 -9.00 -0.80 -7.11
C HIS A 176 -9.85 -1.58 -6.08
N LEU A 177 -9.22 -2.30 -5.15
CA LEU A 177 -9.93 -3.04 -4.11
C LEU A 177 -10.78 -2.13 -3.22
N ARG A 178 -10.26 -0.98 -2.81
CA ARG A 178 -11.00 0.02 -2.02
C ARG A 178 -12.26 0.48 -2.77
N ARG A 179 -12.13 0.80 -4.06
CA ARG A 179 -13.25 1.23 -4.92
C ARG A 179 -14.28 0.13 -5.12
N SER A 180 -13.83 -1.09 -5.40
CA SER A 180 -14.69 -2.26 -5.61
C SER A 180 -15.48 -2.60 -4.34
N LEU A 181 -14.86 -2.52 -3.16
CA LEU A 181 -15.54 -2.77 -1.88
C LEU A 181 -16.64 -1.75 -1.60
N VAL A 182 -16.37 -0.44 -1.78
CA VAL A 182 -17.38 0.60 -1.56
C VAL A 182 -18.51 0.49 -2.58
N ARG A 183 -18.19 0.21 -3.85
CA ARG A 183 -19.21 -0.03 -4.89
C ARG A 183 -20.10 -1.22 -4.54
N ARG A 184 -19.52 -2.33 -4.07
CA ARG A 184 -20.28 -3.51 -3.64
C ARG A 184 -21.25 -3.17 -2.52
N ARG A 185 -20.76 -2.51 -1.45
CA ARG A 185 -21.61 -2.06 -0.33
C ARG A 185 -22.73 -1.13 -0.78
N MET A 186 -22.46 -0.25 -1.75
CA MET A 186 -23.46 0.64 -2.32
C MET A 186 -24.55 -0.14 -3.06
N LEU A 187 -24.16 -1.10 -3.89
CA LEU A 187 -25.08 -1.97 -4.62
C LEU A 187 -25.93 -2.82 -3.66
N GLU A 188 -25.31 -3.43 -2.65
CA GLU A 188 -26.01 -4.17 -1.58
C GLU A 188 -27.02 -3.27 -0.85
N ALA A 189 -26.64 -2.04 -0.49
CA ALA A 189 -27.53 -1.09 0.17
C ALA A 189 -28.71 -0.63 -0.71
N LEU A 190 -28.54 -0.69 -2.04
CA LEU A 190 -29.59 -0.42 -3.02
C LEU A 190 -30.48 -1.66 -3.31
N GLY A 191 -30.18 -2.80 -2.70
CA GLY A 191 -30.94 -4.05 -2.89
C GLY A 191 -30.52 -4.83 -4.14
N ALA A 192 -29.31 -4.60 -4.67
CA ALA A 192 -28.77 -5.47 -5.71
C ALA A 192 -28.35 -6.82 -5.10
N GLU A 193 -28.86 -7.91 -5.66
CA GLU A 193 -28.37 -9.25 -5.35
C GLU A 193 -26.88 -9.37 -5.73
N PRO A 194 -26.08 -10.15 -4.97
CA PRO A 194 -24.67 -10.36 -5.28
C PRO A 194 -24.55 -11.18 -6.57
N ASN A 195 -24.62 -10.53 -7.72
CA ASN A 195 -24.48 -11.22 -8.99
C ASN A 195 -23.02 -11.60 -9.20
N GLU A 196 -22.84 -12.87 -9.57
CA GLU A 196 -21.57 -13.53 -9.88
C GLU A 196 -20.91 -12.88 -11.11
N GLU A 197 -20.10 -11.84 -10.92
CA GLU A 197 -19.23 -11.33 -11.98
C GLU A 197 -17.87 -12.05 -11.90
N ALA A 198 -17.69 -13.03 -12.81
CA ALA A 198 -16.45 -13.73 -13.14
C ALA A 198 -15.55 -12.91 -14.08
#